data_AF-A0A7V9P227-F1
#
_entry.id   AF-A0A7V9P227-F1
#
_cell.length_a   1.000
_cell.length_b   1.000
_cell.length_c   1.000
_cell.angle_alpha   90.00
_cell.angle_beta   90.00
_cell.angle_gamma   90.00
#
_symmetry.space_group_name_H-M   'P 1'
#
loop_
_entity.id
_entity.type
_entity.pdbx_description
1 polymer ?
#
loop_
_entity_poly.entity_id
_entity_poly.type
_entity_poly.pdbx_seq_one_letter_code
_entity_poly.pdbx_strand_id
1 'polypeptide(L)'
;MKKIYLSLLLLVGGLTLNAQLTQANHAPINSETYTTYQCDSTAISPGASGAGANWNFGTITTHSSLVSNYSVNTNTNSTYPMPGVDVSSSSTNESFYTSSATDLKYWGGNINVGAIAAALLYTNAAITAVYPMILNTTGSSVTGGNITVPSLSQSGTFTGNSGTLADGTGTLILPNGTFTNVIRVVTTQTITFTVPLTTGTVTQQNWDYYNVGTKNSLFTISTSTFVAGISPTPSSQTVVTRSNPSTVGLKENKQNVIDLVVFPNPSSTSLNFVTESTAAKFVLIYDITGKLIEKQNLIDGKLKLNVSTYNSGLYTYSVIGSNNQNLKTGKVTVTH
;
A
#
# COMPACT_ATOMS: atom_id res chain seq x y z
N MET A 1 18.92 -51.54 -29.88
CA MET A 1 19.12 -50.19 -29.28
C MET A 1 18.06 -49.21 -29.80
N LYS A 2 16.89 -49.08 -29.16
CA LYS A 2 15.93 -47.99 -29.46
C LYS A 2 15.12 -47.60 -28.21
N LYS A 3 15.54 -46.47 -27.63
CA LYS A 3 14.79 -45.35 -27.04
C LYS A 3 13.72 -45.66 -25.99
N ILE A 4 14.12 -45.47 -24.73
CA ILE A 4 13.25 -45.17 -23.59
C ILE A 4 12.77 -43.73 -23.73
N TYR A 5 11.45 -43.50 -23.80
CA TYR A 5 10.85 -42.18 -23.66
C TYR A 5 10.50 -41.96 -22.19
N LEU A 6 11.33 -41.21 -21.48
CA LEU A 6 11.04 -40.71 -20.14
C LEU A 6 10.25 -39.40 -20.29
N SER A 7 8.95 -39.47 -20.11
CA SER A 7 8.06 -38.31 -20.02
C SER A 7 8.27 -37.62 -18.66
N LEU A 8 9.16 -36.62 -18.64
CA LEU A 8 9.31 -35.72 -17.51
C LEU A 8 8.19 -34.68 -17.54
N LEU A 9 7.12 -34.93 -16.77
CA LEU A 9 6.07 -33.96 -16.52
C LEU A 9 6.69 -32.84 -15.66
N LEU A 10 7.08 -31.73 -16.27
CA LEU A 10 7.49 -30.52 -15.56
C LEU A 10 6.24 -29.95 -14.85
N LEU A 11 6.10 -30.28 -13.57
CA LEU A 11 5.20 -29.59 -12.65
C LEU A 11 5.78 -28.18 -12.43
N VAL A 12 5.45 -27.24 -13.32
CA VAL A 12 5.63 -25.81 -13.06
C VAL A 12 4.57 -25.42 -12.04
N GLY A 13 4.77 -25.82 -10.78
CA GLY A 13 4.07 -25.22 -9.66
C GLY A 13 4.41 -23.75 -9.69
N GLY A 14 3.41 -22.90 -9.98
CA GLY A 14 3.58 -21.46 -9.96
C GLY A 14 4.17 -21.06 -8.61
N LEU A 15 5.43 -20.62 -8.61
CA LEU A 15 6.04 -20.00 -7.46
C LEU A 15 5.26 -18.70 -7.24
N THR A 16 4.22 -18.75 -6.42
CA THR A 16 3.60 -17.54 -5.89
C THR A 16 4.67 -16.91 -5.00
N LEU A 17 5.35 -15.88 -5.52
CA LEU A 17 6.20 -15.02 -4.72
C LEU A 17 5.33 -14.46 -3.59
N ASN A 18 5.46 -15.03 -2.40
CA ASN A 18 4.87 -14.46 -1.20
C ASN A 18 5.46 -13.07 -1.01
N ALA A 19 4.65 -12.09 -0.59
CA ALA A 19 5.18 -10.77 -0.29
C ALA A 19 6.31 -10.87 0.74
N GLN A 20 7.33 -10.05 0.53
CA GLN A 20 8.46 -9.86 1.41
C GLN A 20 8.71 -8.35 1.52
N LEU A 21 8.83 -7.86 2.74
CA LEU A 21 9.22 -6.46 2.96
C LEU A 21 10.73 -6.39 3.08
N THR A 22 11.34 -5.52 2.29
CA THR A 22 12.77 -5.21 2.29
C THR A 22 12.93 -3.74 2.65
N GLN A 23 14.14 -3.31 2.97
CA GLN A 23 14.41 -1.89 3.15
C GLN A 23 13.91 -1.06 1.96
N ALA A 24 14.16 -1.53 0.73
CA ALA A 24 13.82 -0.81 -0.49
C ALA A 24 12.31 -0.58 -0.66
N ASN A 25 11.45 -1.51 -0.24
CA ASN A 25 10.00 -1.41 -0.45
C ASN A 25 9.19 -1.07 0.81
N HIS A 26 9.83 -0.92 1.98
CA HIS A 26 9.14 -0.58 3.24
C HIS A 26 9.73 0.64 3.96
N ALA A 27 11.05 0.82 3.97
CA ALA A 27 11.64 1.93 4.72
C ALA A 27 11.23 3.29 4.12
N PRO A 28 10.85 4.29 4.96
CA PRO A 28 10.61 5.65 4.50
C PRO A 28 11.87 6.22 3.85
N ILE A 29 11.72 6.94 2.73
CA ILE A 29 12.80 7.65 2.06
C ILE A 29 12.42 9.11 1.78
N ASN A 30 13.42 9.99 1.70
CA ASN A 30 13.23 11.42 1.49
C ASN A 30 12.34 11.72 0.27
N SER A 31 11.51 12.77 0.39
CA SER A 31 10.55 13.25 -0.60
C SER A 31 9.33 12.35 -0.85
N GLU A 32 9.13 11.31 -0.04
CA GLU A 32 7.89 10.54 -0.10
C GLU A 32 6.73 11.29 0.55
N THR A 33 5.54 11.11 -0.03
CA THR A 33 4.30 11.64 0.54
C THR A 33 3.22 10.59 0.47
N TYR A 34 2.37 10.52 1.50
CA TYR A 34 1.19 9.66 1.51
C TYR A 34 0.09 10.26 2.37
N THR A 35 -1.15 9.86 2.10
CA THR A 35 -2.31 10.35 2.83
C THR A 35 -3.00 9.21 3.56
N THR A 36 -3.35 9.45 4.82
CA THR A 36 -4.18 8.54 5.61
C THR A 36 -5.47 9.22 6.04
N TYR A 37 -6.51 8.41 6.21
CA TYR A 37 -7.80 8.81 6.75
C TYR A 37 -8.05 8.03 8.03
N GLN A 38 -8.57 8.70 9.05
CA GLN A 38 -9.07 8.02 10.24
C GLN A 38 -10.33 7.22 9.89
N CYS A 39 -10.43 6.03 10.45
CA CYS A 39 -11.58 5.15 10.33
C CYS A 39 -12.27 4.98 11.69
N ASP A 40 -13.48 4.42 11.67
CA ASP A 40 -14.14 3.95 12.88
C ASP A 40 -13.31 2.86 13.57
N SER A 41 -13.12 3.01 14.88
CA SER A 41 -12.37 2.09 15.73
C SER A 41 -13.27 1.21 16.60
N THR A 42 -14.59 1.39 16.52
CA THR A 42 -15.55 0.68 17.38
C THR A 42 -15.54 -0.82 17.05
N ALA A 43 -15.29 -1.66 18.05
CA ALA A 43 -15.22 -3.12 17.93
C ALA A 43 -14.25 -3.63 16.84
N ILE A 44 -13.23 -2.83 16.48
CA ILE A 44 -12.23 -3.25 15.50
C ILE A 44 -11.40 -4.42 16.03
N SER A 45 -11.14 -5.40 15.17
CA SER A 45 -10.25 -6.54 15.46
C SER A 45 -9.22 -6.68 14.36
N PRO A 46 -7.94 -6.97 14.69
CA PRO A 46 -6.91 -7.18 13.68
C PRO A 46 -7.15 -8.44 12.84
N GLY A 47 -7.98 -9.38 13.30
CA GLY A 47 -8.22 -10.66 12.61
C GLY A 47 -7.06 -11.66 12.73
N ALA A 48 -7.16 -12.77 12.00
CA ALA A 48 -6.26 -13.91 12.14
C ALA A 48 -4.78 -13.59 11.83
N SER A 49 -3.87 -14.27 12.52
CA SER A 49 -2.44 -14.35 12.19
C SER A 49 -2.15 -15.58 11.32
N GLY A 50 -0.89 -15.76 10.91
CA GLY A 50 -0.44 -16.89 10.11
C GLY A 50 -0.58 -16.69 8.59
N ALA A 51 -0.29 -17.74 7.83
CA ALA A 51 -0.35 -17.70 6.38
C ALA A 51 -1.78 -17.79 5.84
N GLY A 52 -2.07 -17.04 4.78
CA GLY A 52 -3.36 -17.08 4.08
C GLY A 52 -4.52 -16.42 4.83
N ALA A 53 -4.23 -15.50 5.75
CA ALA A 53 -5.25 -14.76 6.49
C ALA A 53 -6.15 -13.95 5.53
N ASN A 54 -7.42 -13.78 5.90
CA ASN A 54 -8.35 -12.92 5.20
C ASN A 54 -8.83 -11.81 6.14
N TRP A 55 -8.32 -10.61 5.92
CA TRP A 55 -8.64 -9.42 6.70
C TRP A 55 -9.66 -8.58 5.95
N ASN A 56 -10.92 -8.67 6.36
CA ASN A 56 -12.01 -7.95 5.69
C ASN A 56 -12.45 -6.72 6.48
N PHE A 57 -12.04 -5.55 6.00
CA PHE A 57 -12.49 -4.24 6.47
C PHE A 57 -13.21 -3.47 5.35
N GLY A 58 -13.79 -4.16 4.37
CA GLY A 58 -14.42 -3.54 3.20
C GLY A 58 -15.59 -2.60 3.53
N THR A 59 -16.20 -2.77 4.70
CA THR A 59 -17.32 -1.95 5.20
C THR A 59 -16.90 -0.93 6.25
N ILE A 60 -15.60 -0.73 6.49
CA ILE A 60 -15.15 0.19 7.54
C ILE A 60 -15.51 1.64 7.20
N THR A 61 -16.18 2.32 8.13
CA THR A 61 -16.52 3.73 7.98
C THR A 61 -15.25 4.58 7.99
N THR A 62 -15.08 5.42 6.97
CA THR A 62 -13.96 6.35 6.86
C THR A 62 -14.42 7.76 7.18
N HIS A 63 -13.71 8.46 8.06
CA HIS A 63 -13.96 9.86 8.36
C HIS A 63 -13.18 10.74 7.36
N SER A 64 -13.82 11.11 6.24
CA SER A 64 -13.17 11.86 5.16
C SER A 64 -12.63 13.25 5.58
N SER A 65 -13.15 13.83 6.64
CA SER A 65 -12.68 15.10 7.22
C SER A 65 -11.46 14.95 8.15
N LEU A 66 -11.17 13.74 8.62
CA LEU A 66 -10.05 13.44 9.52
C LEU A 66 -8.90 12.83 8.70
N VAL A 67 -8.22 13.70 7.97
CA VAL A 67 -7.14 13.38 7.03
C VAL A 67 -5.79 13.81 7.57
N SER A 68 -4.76 12.99 7.37
CA SER A 68 -3.36 13.34 7.60
C SER A 68 -2.56 13.18 6.33
N ASN A 69 -1.84 14.23 5.95
CA ASN A 69 -0.93 14.22 4.80
C ASN A 69 0.50 14.13 5.34
N TYR A 70 1.12 12.98 5.13
CA TYR A 70 2.48 12.75 5.58
C TYR A 70 3.48 13.13 4.49
N SER A 71 4.59 13.72 4.92
CA SER A 71 5.81 13.89 4.15
C SER A 71 6.97 13.21 4.85
N VAL A 72 7.90 12.68 4.07
CA VAL A 72 9.17 12.15 4.55
C VAL A 72 10.28 13.07 4.09
N ASN A 73 11.04 13.65 5.01
CA ASN A 73 12.12 14.58 4.68
C ASN A 73 13.44 14.09 5.26
N THR A 74 14.56 14.51 4.67
CA THR A 74 15.86 14.36 5.32
C THR A 74 15.85 15.11 6.63
N ASN A 75 16.19 14.42 7.72
CA ASN A 75 16.14 15.05 9.04
C ASN A 75 17.18 16.18 9.14
N THR A 76 16.70 17.35 9.57
CA THR A 76 17.54 18.51 9.90
C THR A 76 17.34 18.97 11.35
N ASN A 77 16.51 18.26 12.12
CA ASN A 77 16.19 18.61 13.49
C ASN A 77 17.34 18.26 14.43
N SER A 78 18.00 19.27 15.00
CA SER A 78 19.14 19.09 15.92
C SER A 78 18.77 18.40 17.24
N THR A 79 17.49 18.41 17.62
CA THR A 79 17.00 17.70 18.82
C THR A 79 17.09 16.19 18.64
N TYR A 80 16.97 15.73 17.39
CA TYR A 80 17.09 14.34 16.99
C TYR A 80 18.30 14.21 16.05
N PRO A 81 19.54 14.13 16.57
CA PRO A 81 20.74 14.17 15.74
C PRO A 81 21.08 12.85 15.02
N MET A 82 20.50 11.72 15.47
CA MET A 82 20.74 10.39 14.91
C MET A 82 19.88 9.98 13.69
N PRO A 83 18.60 10.38 13.52
CA PRO A 83 17.79 10.01 12.36
C PRO A 83 18.33 10.50 11.02
N GLY A 84 18.09 9.68 9.98
CA GLY A 84 18.33 10.04 8.58
C GLY A 84 17.12 10.70 7.92
N VAL A 85 15.91 10.40 8.41
CA VAL A 85 14.66 11.01 7.93
C VAL A 85 13.68 11.31 9.06
N ASP A 86 12.86 12.34 8.88
CA ASP A 86 11.61 12.54 9.63
C ASP A 86 10.41 12.13 8.77
N VAL A 87 9.37 11.61 9.41
CA VAL A 87 8.06 11.33 8.83
C VAL A 87 7.05 12.15 9.62
N SER A 88 6.40 13.11 8.96
CA SER A 88 5.59 14.12 9.64
C SER A 88 4.29 14.41 8.90
N SER A 89 3.19 14.61 9.63
CA SER A 89 1.95 15.20 9.07
C SER A 89 1.61 16.56 9.68
N SER A 90 2.27 16.91 10.78
CA SER A 90 2.22 18.23 11.42
C SER A 90 3.42 18.35 12.37
N SER A 91 3.62 19.53 12.97
CA SER A 91 4.63 19.76 14.01
C SER A 91 4.33 19.05 15.34
N THR A 92 3.18 18.39 15.46
CA THR A 92 2.76 17.62 16.65
C THR A 92 2.55 16.14 16.35
N ASN A 93 2.91 15.72 15.13
CA ASN A 93 2.84 14.35 14.66
C ASN A 93 4.04 14.10 13.75
N GLU A 94 5.20 14.00 14.38
CA GLU A 94 6.49 13.81 13.75
C GLU A 94 7.18 12.59 14.39
N SER A 95 7.81 11.78 13.54
CA SER A 95 8.52 10.56 13.90
C SER A 95 9.85 10.48 13.18
N PHE A 96 10.89 10.05 13.89
CA PHE A 96 12.26 10.11 13.39
C PHE A 96 12.86 8.71 13.20
N TYR A 97 13.47 8.46 12.04
CA TYR A 97 13.96 7.13 11.68
C TYR A 97 15.36 7.11 11.07
N THR A 98 16.07 6.00 11.28
CA THR A 98 17.19 5.56 10.43
C THR A 98 16.85 4.22 9.82
N SER A 99 17.15 4.03 8.54
CA SER A 99 17.05 2.73 7.88
C SER A 99 18.42 2.20 7.47
N SER A 100 18.55 0.88 7.51
CA SER A 100 19.68 0.13 6.99
C SER A 100 19.18 -1.04 6.14
N ALA A 101 20.09 -1.78 5.50
CA ALA A 101 19.72 -2.98 4.76
C ALA A 101 19.11 -4.07 5.66
N THR A 102 19.31 -4.00 6.98
CA THR A 102 18.92 -5.04 7.95
C THR A 102 17.80 -4.60 8.89
N ASP A 103 17.59 -3.31 9.12
CA ASP A 103 16.59 -2.83 10.07
C ASP A 103 16.04 -1.42 9.78
N LEU A 104 14.92 -1.13 10.42
CA LEU A 104 14.40 0.23 10.60
C LEU A 104 14.39 0.53 12.10
N LYS A 105 15.01 1.65 12.46
CA LYS A 105 15.11 2.12 13.85
C LYS A 105 14.34 3.42 14.02
N TYR A 106 13.55 3.49 15.07
CA TYR A 106 12.80 4.67 15.50
C TYR A 106 13.53 5.38 16.65
N TRP A 107 13.77 6.67 16.47
CA TRP A 107 14.54 7.52 17.38
C TRP A 107 13.69 8.45 18.25
N GLY A 108 12.37 8.35 18.14
CA GLY A 108 11.43 9.17 18.88
C GLY A 108 10.64 10.12 17.99
N GLY A 109 9.92 11.03 18.63
CA GLY A 109 8.86 11.79 18.01
C GLY A 109 7.75 12.13 19.00
N ASN A 110 6.61 12.58 18.48
CA ASN A 110 5.44 12.85 19.31
C ASN A 110 4.65 11.57 19.59
N ILE A 111 4.16 11.44 20.83
CA ILE A 111 3.23 10.40 21.23
C ILE A 111 2.02 11.05 21.90
N ASN A 112 0.83 10.57 21.53
CA ASN A 112 -0.43 11.03 22.09
C ASN A 112 -1.20 9.81 22.59
N VAL A 113 -1.64 9.84 23.85
CA VAL A 113 -2.53 8.82 24.42
C VAL A 113 -3.68 9.54 25.11
N GLY A 114 -4.87 9.47 24.51
CA GLY A 114 -6.02 10.24 24.97
C GLY A 114 -5.74 11.75 24.89
N ALA A 115 -5.86 12.46 26.01
CA ALA A 115 -5.60 13.90 26.11
C ALA A 115 -4.14 14.27 26.42
N ILE A 116 -3.27 13.27 26.64
CA ILE A 116 -1.88 13.50 27.05
C ILE A 116 -0.97 13.37 25.83
N ALA A 117 -0.20 14.44 25.58
CA ALA A 117 0.83 14.49 24.56
C ALA A 117 2.22 14.51 25.21
N ALA A 118 3.17 13.79 24.63
CA ALA A 118 4.57 13.83 25.02
C ALA A 118 5.48 13.80 23.77
N ALA A 119 6.72 14.24 23.96
CA ALA A 119 7.80 14.06 22.99
C ALA A 119 8.82 13.10 23.57
N LEU A 120 9.18 12.08 22.79
CA LEU A 120 10.19 11.09 23.14
C LEU A 120 11.46 11.37 22.35
N LEU A 121 12.61 11.30 22.99
CA LEU A 121 13.93 11.34 22.35
C LEU A 121 14.71 10.10 22.79
N TYR A 122 14.94 9.17 21.86
CA TYR A 122 15.61 7.91 22.17
C TYR A 122 17.12 8.10 22.14
N THR A 123 17.80 7.63 23.18
CA THR A 123 19.26 7.43 23.17
C THR A 123 19.62 6.00 22.76
N ASN A 124 18.68 5.06 22.95
CA ASN A 124 18.74 3.72 22.38
C ASN A 124 17.44 3.42 21.61
N ALA A 125 17.55 3.31 20.29
CA ALA A 125 16.42 3.26 19.37
C ALA A 125 15.54 2.01 19.50
N ALA A 126 14.26 2.16 19.14
CA ALA A 126 13.36 1.03 18.97
C ALA A 126 13.55 0.40 17.58
N ILE A 127 13.71 -0.92 17.50
CA ILE A 127 13.63 -1.66 16.23
C ILE A 127 12.16 -1.83 15.86
N THR A 128 11.76 -1.26 14.72
CA THR A 128 10.38 -1.30 14.18
C THR A 128 10.25 -2.13 12.90
N ALA A 129 11.37 -2.54 12.30
CA ALA A 129 11.42 -3.52 11.22
C ALA A 129 12.77 -4.26 11.22
N VAL A 130 12.76 -5.51 10.78
CA VAL A 130 13.96 -6.33 10.53
C VAL A 130 13.89 -6.83 9.09
N TYR A 131 14.81 -6.39 8.24
CA TYR A 131 14.77 -6.71 6.83
C TYR A 131 15.63 -7.94 6.47
N PRO A 132 15.16 -8.79 5.55
CA PRO A 132 13.81 -8.78 5.00
C PRO A 132 12.76 -9.36 5.99
N MET A 133 11.56 -8.79 6.02
CA MET A 133 10.42 -9.35 6.75
C MET A 133 9.64 -10.33 5.89
N ILE A 134 9.53 -11.55 6.38
CA ILE A 134 8.63 -12.60 5.93
C ILE A 134 7.82 -13.08 7.15
N LEU A 135 6.84 -13.97 6.95
CA LEU A 135 6.07 -14.54 8.07
C LEU A 135 7.01 -15.09 9.16
N ASN A 136 6.73 -14.71 10.39
CA ASN A 136 7.49 -15.02 11.62
C ASN A 136 8.85 -14.32 11.77
N THR A 137 9.22 -13.37 10.89
CA THR A 137 10.37 -12.49 11.17
C THR A 137 10.12 -11.71 12.45
N THR A 138 11.07 -11.75 13.38
CA THR A 138 10.99 -11.07 14.67
C THR A 138 12.17 -10.12 14.89
N GLY A 139 11.94 -9.08 15.67
CA GLY A 139 12.96 -8.17 16.17
C GLY A 139 12.59 -7.67 17.56
N SER A 140 13.57 -7.32 18.37
CA SER A 140 13.35 -6.65 19.64
C SER A 140 14.54 -5.78 20.02
N SER A 141 14.27 -4.78 20.85
CA SER A 141 15.32 -3.94 21.44
C SER A 141 14.89 -3.46 22.81
N VAL A 142 15.85 -3.33 23.73
CA VAL A 142 15.68 -2.50 24.92
C VAL A 142 15.79 -1.05 24.48
N THR A 143 14.90 -0.19 24.97
CA THR A 143 14.82 1.21 24.58
C THR A 143 15.04 2.13 25.79
N GLY A 144 15.39 3.37 25.53
CA GLY A 144 15.51 4.38 26.57
C GLY A 144 15.87 5.74 26.02
N GLY A 145 15.67 6.77 26.85
CA GLY A 145 15.95 8.14 26.48
C GLY A 145 15.23 9.17 27.35
N ASN A 146 14.95 10.32 26.77
CA ASN A 146 14.30 11.45 27.43
C ASN A 146 12.84 11.57 26.99
N ILE A 147 12.00 12.04 27.92
CA ILE A 147 10.60 12.34 27.69
C ILE A 147 10.31 13.77 28.12
N THR A 148 9.52 14.48 27.32
CA THR A 148 8.97 15.79 27.68
C THR A 148 7.46 15.74 27.58
N VAL A 149 6.75 16.24 28.59
CA VAL A 149 5.28 16.31 28.67
C VAL A 149 4.89 17.79 28.73
N PRO A 150 4.65 18.46 27.58
CA PRO A 150 4.47 19.90 27.52
C PRO A 150 3.28 20.41 28.35
N SER A 151 2.17 19.67 28.38
CA SER A 151 0.96 20.05 29.11
C SER A 151 1.18 20.18 30.62
N LEU A 152 2.20 19.51 31.15
CA LEU A 152 2.59 19.59 32.57
C LEU A 152 3.86 20.40 32.79
N SER A 153 4.49 20.91 31.72
CA SER A 153 5.83 21.53 31.76
C SER A 153 6.86 20.63 32.47
N GLN A 154 6.77 19.32 32.23
CA GLN A 154 7.64 18.32 32.85
C GLN A 154 8.56 17.65 31.84
N SER A 155 9.74 17.28 32.29
CA SER A 155 10.68 16.45 31.53
C SER A 155 11.32 15.40 32.43
N GLY A 156 11.78 14.32 31.83
CA GLY A 156 12.45 13.25 32.55
C GLY A 156 13.04 12.21 31.62
N THR A 157 13.10 10.98 32.11
CA THR A 157 13.69 9.85 31.38
C THR A 157 12.68 8.72 31.23
N PHE A 158 12.93 7.85 30.26
CA PHE A 158 12.23 6.60 30.14
C PHE A 158 13.17 5.45 29.81
N THR A 159 12.74 4.24 30.18
CA THR A 159 13.30 2.98 29.72
C THR A 159 12.18 2.12 29.16
N GLY A 160 12.51 1.10 28.39
CA GLY A 160 11.47 0.32 27.76
C GLY A 160 11.97 -0.87 26.96
N ASN A 161 11.03 -1.45 26.22
CA ASN A 161 11.31 -2.44 25.20
C ASN A 161 10.46 -2.16 23.96
N SER A 162 10.93 -2.62 22.82
CA SER A 162 10.12 -2.74 21.61
C SER A 162 10.21 -4.14 21.04
N GLY A 163 9.14 -4.56 20.37
CA GLY A 163 9.06 -5.79 19.61
C GLY A 163 8.53 -5.51 18.21
N THR A 164 8.97 -6.32 17.25
CA THR A 164 8.43 -6.36 15.90
C THR A 164 8.21 -7.82 15.52
N LEU A 165 7.07 -8.14 14.93
CA LEU A 165 6.73 -9.47 14.43
C LEU A 165 5.92 -9.35 13.14
N ALA A 166 6.41 -9.92 12.05
CA ALA A 166 5.59 -10.16 10.87
C ALA A 166 4.70 -11.38 11.11
N ASP A 167 3.50 -11.18 11.67
CA ASP A 167 2.70 -12.26 12.27
C ASP A 167 1.70 -12.90 11.30
N GLY A 168 1.48 -12.32 10.12
CA GLY A 168 0.51 -12.84 9.17
C GLY A 168 0.80 -12.46 7.73
N THR A 169 0.38 -13.32 6.80
CA THR A 169 0.33 -13.03 5.37
C THR A 169 -1.04 -13.36 4.81
N GLY A 170 -1.52 -12.61 3.81
CA GLY A 170 -2.88 -12.83 3.34
C GLY A 170 -3.44 -11.80 2.38
N THR A 171 -4.77 -11.71 2.40
CA THR A 171 -5.55 -10.76 1.60
C THR A 171 -6.19 -9.73 2.53
N LEU A 172 -6.06 -8.45 2.18
CA LEU A 172 -6.69 -7.32 2.86
C LEU A 172 -7.78 -6.74 1.96
N ILE A 173 -9.00 -6.66 2.47
CA ILE A 173 -10.13 -6.02 1.78
C ILE A 173 -10.43 -4.71 2.48
N LEU A 174 -10.32 -3.60 1.76
CA LEU A 174 -10.62 -2.24 2.21
C LEU A 174 -11.72 -1.62 1.33
N PRO A 175 -12.35 -0.51 1.74
CA PRO A 175 -13.38 0.14 0.92
C PRO A 175 -12.90 0.58 -0.47
N ASN A 176 -11.59 0.78 -0.64
CA ASN A 176 -10.97 1.19 -1.90
C ASN A 176 -10.41 0.03 -2.74
N GLY A 177 -10.50 -1.23 -2.27
CA GLY A 177 -10.08 -2.38 -3.07
C GLY A 177 -9.64 -3.60 -2.26
N THR A 178 -9.28 -4.65 -3.00
CA THR A 178 -8.75 -5.90 -2.46
C THR A 178 -7.25 -5.98 -2.77
N PHE A 179 -6.44 -6.14 -1.74
CA PHE A 179 -5.00 -6.25 -1.82
C PHE A 179 -4.57 -7.67 -1.47
N THR A 180 -4.00 -8.38 -2.43
CA THR A 180 -3.40 -9.70 -2.22
C THR A 180 -1.93 -9.56 -1.84
N ASN A 181 -1.33 -10.64 -1.32
CA ASN A 181 0.07 -10.66 -0.89
C ASN A 181 0.38 -9.53 0.12
N VAL A 182 -0.45 -9.44 1.16
CA VAL A 182 -0.27 -8.49 2.25
C VAL A 182 0.51 -9.16 3.38
N ILE A 183 1.47 -8.45 3.97
CA ILE A 183 2.13 -8.83 5.23
C ILE A 183 1.59 -7.92 6.33
N ARG A 184 1.18 -8.52 7.45
CA ARG A 184 0.89 -7.77 8.68
C ARG A 184 2.13 -7.76 9.56
N VAL A 185 2.58 -6.56 9.92
CA VAL A 185 3.67 -6.33 10.86
C VAL A 185 3.07 -5.79 12.15
N VAL A 186 3.33 -6.49 13.24
CA VAL A 186 2.93 -6.12 14.59
C VAL A 186 4.12 -5.49 15.29
N THR A 187 3.99 -4.24 15.67
CA THR A 187 5.00 -3.58 16.53
C THR A 187 4.42 -3.39 17.93
N THR A 188 5.24 -3.64 18.94
CA THR A 188 4.89 -3.42 20.34
C THR A 188 5.92 -2.51 20.97
N GLN A 189 5.47 -1.72 21.93
CA GLN A 189 6.35 -0.85 22.71
C GLN A 189 5.84 -0.73 24.13
N THR A 190 6.74 -0.90 25.09
CA THR A 190 6.49 -0.55 26.50
C THR A 190 7.48 0.53 26.90
N ILE A 191 6.98 1.66 27.36
CA ILE A 191 7.76 2.80 27.86
C ILE A 191 7.39 2.99 29.33
N THR A 192 8.35 2.82 30.22
CA THR A 192 8.24 3.20 31.62
C THR A 192 8.99 4.51 31.81
N PHE A 193 8.25 5.57 32.14
CA PHE A 193 8.81 6.91 32.28
C PHE A 193 8.86 7.34 33.75
N THR A 194 9.79 8.25 34.04
CA THR A 194 9.91 8.95 35.31
C THR A 194 10.05 10.44 35.03
N VAL A 195 9.11 11.22 35.57
CA VAL A 195 9.16 12.69 35.61
C VAL A 195 9.04 13.13 37.08
N PRO A 196 9.42 14.37 37.45
CA PRO A 196 9.53 14.79 38.87
C PRO A 196 8.30 14.51 39.75
N LEU A 197 7.09 14.54 39.19
CA LEU A 197 5.84 14.38 39.96
C LEU A 197 5.23 12.98 39.89
N THR A 198 5.67 12.11 38.97
CA THR A 198 5.08 10.78 38.82
C THR A 198 5.96 9.87 37.97
N THR A 199 5.81 8.57 38.19
CA THR A 199 6.18 7.54 37.22
C THR A 199 4.94 7.04 36.49
N GLY A 200 5.14 6.37 35.37
CA GLY A 200 4.05 5.74 34.65
C GLY A 200 4.53 4.85 33.52
N THR A 201 3.58 4.19 32.87
CA THR A 201 3.83 3.28 31.77
C THR A 201 2.91 3.62 30.60
N VAL A 202 3.48 3.63 29.41
CA VAL A 202 2.76 3.62 28.14
C VAL A 202 3.03 2.29 27.45
N THR A 203 1.98 1.57 27.07
CA THR A 203 2.07 0.42 26.18
C THR A 203 1.40 0.74 24.85
N GLN A 204 2.07 0.42 23.75
CA GLN A 204 1.52 0.56 22.40
C GLN A 204 1.61 -0.75 21.64
N GLN A 205 0.64 -1.00 20.79
CA GLN A 205 0.64 -2.09 19.83
C GLN A 205 0.04 -1.62 18.51
N ASN A 206 0.78 -1.79 17.42
CA ASN A 206 0.30 -1.48 16.08
C ASN A 206 0.23 -2.75 15.25
N TRP A 207 -0.86 -2.90 14.49
CA TRP A 207 -1.00 -3.87 13.41
C TRP A 207 -1.01 -3.09 12.10
N ASP A 208 0.11 -3.13 11.39
CA ASP A 208 0.30 -2.44 10.12
C ASP A 208 0.25 -3.44 8.97
N TYR A 209 -0.57 -3.17 7.96
CA TYR A 209 -0.82 -4.08 6.84
C TYR A 209 -0.16 -3.51 5.58
N TYR A 210 0.88 -4.16 5.11
CA TYR A 210 1.67 -3.72 3.95
C TYR A 210 1.44 -4.61 2.74
N ASN A 211 1.44 -4.01 1.55
CA ASN A 211 1.75 -4.73 0.32
C ASN A 211 3.08 -4.22 -0.24
N VAL A 212 3.65 -4.94 -1.21
CA VAL A 212 4.91 -4.50 -1.85
C VAL A 212 4.74 -3.31 -2.81
N GLY A 213 3.49 -2.84 -3.03
CA GLY A 213 3.18 -1.75 -3.96
C GLY A 213 3.31 -0.36 -3.34
N THR A 214 3.28 -0.24 -2.02
CA THR A 214 3.46 1.02 -1.29
C THR A 214 4.33 0.81 -0.06
N LYS A 215 5.21 1.77 0.24
CA LYS A 215 6.06 1.70 1.44
C LYS A 215 5.29 1.94 2.73
N ASN A 216 4.34 2.87 2.71
CA ASN A 216 3.47 3.10 3.86
C ASN A 216 2.45 1.98 4.00
N SER A 217 1.97 1.79 5.23
CA SER A 217 0.91 0.84 5.53
C SER A 217 -0.39 1.18 4.77
N LEU A 218 -1.09 0.15 4.27
CA LEU A 218 -2.42 0.26 3.68
C LEU A 218 -3.49 0.50 4.75
N PHE A 219 -3.30 -0.11 5.91
CA PHE A 219 -4.24 -0.08 7.02
C PHE A 219 -3.49 -0.24 8.33
N THR A 220 -3.88 0.50 9.36
CA THR A 220 -3.24 0.43 10.67
C THR A 220 -4.30 0.40 11.74
N ILE A 221 -4.19 -0.54 12.67
CA ILE A 221 -4.87 -0.49 13.96
C ILE A 221 -3.79 -0.22 14.99
N SER A 222 -3.90 0.88 15.73
CA SER A 222 -2.98 1.21 16.83
C SER A 222 -3.77 1.26 18.12
N THR A 223 -3.30 0.53 19.12
CA THR A 223 -3.80 0.62 20.49
C THR A 223 -2.70 1.20 21.38
N SER A 224 -3.10 2.07 22.30
CA SER A 224 -2.21 2.65 23.29
C SER A 224 -2.90 2.65 24.65
N THR A 225 -2.16 2.30 25.70
CA THR A 225 -2.64 2.40 27.09
C THR A 225 -1.64 3.16 27.92
N PHE A 226 -2.12 4.14 28.66
CA PHE A 226 -1.35 4.98 29.57
C PHE A 226 -1.81 4.76 31.00
N VAL A 227 -0.86 4.58 31.91
CA VAL A 227 -1.09 4.51 33.36
C VAL A 227 -0.05 5.39 34.05
N ALA A 228 -0.48 6.25 34.96
CA ALA A 228 0.42 7.06 35.80
C ALA A 228 0.21 6.76 37.28
N GLY A 229 1.25 6.86 38.09
CA GLY A 229 1.18 6.62 39.54
C GLY A 229 0.16 7.52 40.26
N ILE A 230 -0.01 8.77 39.79
CA ILE A 230 -0.97 9.73 40.32
C ILE A 230 -2.43 9.48 39.88
N SER A 231 -2.65 8.61 38.89
CA SER A 231 -3.98 8.21 38.41
C SER A 231 -3.89 6.77 37.90
N PRO A 232 -4.06 5.76 38.77
CA PRO A 232 -3.81 4.37 38.43
C PRO A 232 -4.86 3.79 37.46
N THR A 233 -5.95 4.49 37.19
CA THR A 233 -6.94 4.09 36.17
C THR A 233 -6.31 4.21 34.78
N PRO A 234 -6.23 3.10 34.01
CA PRO A 234 -5.68 3.15 32.66
C PRO A 234 -6.52 4.02 31.72
N SER A 235 -5.85 4.85 30.93
CA SER A 235 -6.44 5.52 29.76
C SER A 235 -6.03 4.77 28.51
N SER A 236 -7.00 4.22 27.78
CA SER A 236 -6.76 3.49 26.54
C SER A 236 -7.32 4.23 25.34
N GLN A 237 -6.62 4.14 24.22
CA GLN A 237 -7.01 4.70 22.94
C GLN A 237 -6.81 3.67 21.84
N THR A 238 -7.77 3.59 20.93
CA THR A 238 -7.63 2.85 19.67
C THR A 238 -7.77 3.85 18.53
N VAL A 239 -6.78 3.88 17.63
CA VAL A 239 -6.82 4.67 16.41
C VAL A 239 -6.72 3.72 15.23
N VAL A 240 -7.65 3.86 14.29
CA VAL A 240 -7.64 3.10 13.04
C VAL A 240 -7.42 4.08 11.91
N THR A 241 -6.45 3.78 11.04
CA THR A 241 -6.23 4.58 9.84
C THR A 241 -6.15 3.68 8.62
N ARG A 242 -6.54 4.22 7.48
CA ARG A 242 -6.25 3.60 6.18
C ARG A 242 -5.53 4.60 5.31
N SER A 243 -4.54 4.14 4.56
CA SER A 243 -4.03 4.97 3.49
C SER A 243 -5.00 4.95 2.31
N ASN A 244 -5.07 6.08 1.64
CA ASN A 244 -5.51 6.08 0.26
C ASN A 244 -4.24 6.09 -0.54
N PRO A 245 -3.70 4.92 -0.95
CA PRO A 245 -2.52 4.91 -1.79
C PRO A 245 -2.86 5.79 -2.99
N SER A 246 -2.20 6.95 -3.09
CA SER A 246 -2.33 7.80 -4.26
C SER A 246 -2.02 6.88 -5.42
N THR A 247 -2.98 6.62 -6.30
CA THR A 247 -2.76 5.77 -7.46
C THR A 247 -1.78 6.50 -8.37
N VAL A 248 -0.49 6.35 -8.07
CA VAL A 248 0.61 6.38 -9.04
C VAL A 248 0.81 5.00 -9.67
N GLY A 249 -0.02 4.02 -9.31
CA GLY A 249 -0.51 3.12 -10.34
C GLY A 249 -1.31 3.96 -11.32
N LEU A 250 -0.97 3.88 -12.62
CA LEU A 250 -1.77 4.45 -13.69
C LEU A 250 -3.24 4.42 -13.27
N LYS A 251 -3.96 5.54 -13.35
CA LYS A 251 -5.40 5.43 -13.54
C LYS A 251 -5.54 4.47 -14.70
N GLU A 252 -5.84 3.21 -14.43
CA GLU A 252 -6.70 2.48 -15.31
C GLU A 252 -7.92 3.37 -15.33
N ASN A 253 -7.96 4.27 -16.31
CA ASN A 253 -9.22 4.75 -16.81
C ASN A 253 -10.02 3.47 -16.86
N LYS A 254 -11.11 3.39 -16.09
CA LYS A 254 -12.21 2.54 -16.49
C LYS A 254 -12.39 2.90 -17.96
N GLN A 255 -11.80 2.11 -18.86
CA GLN A 255 -12.19 2.16 -20.24
C GLN A 255 -13.69 1.99 -20.11
N ASN A 256 -14.45 2.90 -20.71
CA ASN A 256 -15.86 2.66 -20.91
C ASN A 256 -15.91 1.47 -21.86
N VAL A 257 -15.76 0.26 -21.31
CA VAL A 257 -15.63 -0.98 -22.05
C VAL A 257 -16.99 -1.18 -22.69
N ILE A 258 -17.02 -0.96 -23.99
CA ILE A 258 -18.16 -1.34 -24.81
C ILE A 258 -18.04 -2.81 -25.15
N ASP A 259 -19.19 -3.48 -25.28
CA ASP A 259 -19.25 -4.78 -25.92
C ASP A 259 -19.06 -4.59 -27.42
N LEU A 260 -17.95 -5.13 -27.93
CA LEU A 260 -17.55 -5.05 -29.32
C LEU A 260 -17.18 -6.44 -29.80
N VAL A 261 -17.85 -6.88 -30.86
CA VAL A 261 -17.55 -8.13 -31.56
C VAL A 261 -16.85 -7.78 -32.86
N VAL A 262 -15.69 -8.41 -33.10
CA VAL A 262 -14.91 -8.22 -34.34
C VAL A 262 -14.72 -9.56 -35.04
N PHE A 263 -15.22 -9.68 -36.27
CA PHE A 263 -15.22 -10.94 -37.00
C PHE A 263 -15.25 -10.76 -38.53
N PRO A 264 -14.78 -11.76 -39.29
CA PRO A 264 -14.01 -12.93 -38.84
C PRO A 264 -12.62 -12.51 -38.37
N ASN A 265 -12.03 -13.26 -37.44
CA ASN A 265 -10.65 -13.06 -37.02
C ASN A 265 -10.00 -14.45 -36.83
N PRO A 266 -9.06 -14.89 -37.69
CA PRO A 266 -8.41 -14.14 -38.78
C PRO A 266 -9.32 -13.78 -39.97
N SER A 267 -8.91 -12.82 -40.81
CA SER A 267 -9.62 -12.44 -42.04
C SER A 267 -8.68 -12.20 -43.23
N SER A 268 -9.14 -12.49 -44.45
CA SER A 268 -8.42 -12.23 -45.71
C SER A 268 -9.00 -11.09 -46.55
N THR A 269 -10.24 -10.67 -46.29
CA THR A 269 -10.97 -9.74 -47.19
C THR A 269 -11.65 -8.59 -46.46
N SER A 270 -12.38 -8.89 -45.38
CA SER A 270 -13.06 -7.83 -44.62
C SER A 270 -13.20 -8.17 -43.14
N LEU A 271 -13.16 -7.14 -42.29
CA LEU A 271 -13.42 -7.21 -40.86
C LEU A 271 -14.70 -6.45 -40.54
N ASN A 272 -15.61 -7.09 -39.79
CA ASN A 272 -16.81 -6.45 -39.28
C ASN A 272 -16.61 -6.12 -37.81
N PHE A 273 -16.87 -4.87 -37.46
CA PHE A 273 -16.92 -4.38 -36.08
C PHE A 273 -18.38 -4.10 -35.74
N VAL A 274 -18.87 -4.69 -34.65
CA VAL A 274 -20.27 -4.56 -34.22
C VAL A 274 -20.32 -4.29 -32.71
N THR A 275 -21.01 -3.21 -32.34
CA THR A 275 -21.28 -2.82 -30.94
C THR A 275 -22.69 -2.24 -30.84
N GLU A 276 -23.33 -2.40 -29.69
CA GLU A 276 -24.60 -1.71 -29.38
C GLU A 276 -24.38 -0.32 -28.76
N SER A 277 -23.12 0.06 -28.53
CA SER A 277 -22.80 1.34 -27.90
C SER A 277 -22.98 2.52 -28.85
N THR A 278 -23.90 3.42 -28.50
CA THR A 278 -24.10 4.71 -29.19
C THR A 278 -22.94 5.70 -28.98
N ALA A 279 -22.08 5.43 -27.99
CA ALA A 279 -20.91 6.23 -27.68
C ALA A 279 -19.78 6.02 -28.69
N ALA A 280 -19.70 4.86 -29.35
CA ALA A 280 -18.64 4.53 -30.30
C ALA A 280 -18.82 5.27 -31.63
N LYS A 281 -17.77 5.99 -32.08
CA LYS A 281 -17.83 6.86 -33.28
C LYS A 281 -16.89 6.45 -34.39
N PHE A 282 -15.66 6.03 -34.08
CA PHE A 282 -14.71 5.60 -35.09
C PHE A 282 -13.76 4.53 -34.59
N VAL A 283 -13.23 3.74 -35.51
CA VAL A 283 -12.20 2.73 -35.30
C VAL A 283 -10.90 3.21 -35.94
N LEU A 284 -9.82 3.15 -35.18
CA LEU A 284 -8.44 3.40 -35.61
C LEU A 284 -7.74 2.05 -35.73
N ILE A 285 -7.06 1.80 -36.85
CA ILE A 285 -6.31 0.57 -37.10
C ILE A 285 -4.82 0.89 -37.17
N TYR A 286 -4.00 0.11 -36.48
CA TYR A 286 -2.55 0.27 -36.42
C TYR A 286 -1.85 -1.03 -36.81
N ASP A 287 -0.68 -0.90 -37.44
CA ASP A 287 0.21 -2.05 -37.65
C ASP A 287 0.97 -2.43 -36.37
N ILE A 288 1.80 -3.48 -36.46
CA ILE A 288 2.63 -3.96 -35.33
C ILE A 288 3.64 -2.93 -34.80
N THR A 289 3.97 -1.90 -35.59
CA THR A 289 4.88 -0.82 -35.20
C THR A 289 4.16 0.33 -34.50
N GLY A 290 2.82 0.28 -34.44
CA GLY A 290 1.99 1.35 -33.89
C GLY A 290 1.69 2.47 -34.88
N LYS A 291 2.01 2.30 -36.17
CA LYS A 291 1.67 3.27 -37.20
C LYS A 291 0.19 3.17 -37.54
N LEU A 292 -0.51 4.31 -37.54
CA LEU A 292 -1.92 4.38 -37.95
C LEU A 292 -2.03 4.06 -39.45
N ILE A 293 -2.76 3.00 -39.77
CA ILE A 293 -3.07 2.55 -41.12
C ILE A 293 -4.35 3.21 -41.61
N GLU A 294 -5.39 3.22 -40.76
CA GLU A 294 -6.70 3.69 -41.19
C GLU A 294 -7.55 4.22 -40.03
N LYS A 295 -8.43 5.17 -40.34
CA LYS A 295 -9.48 5.68 -39.44
C LYS A 295 -10.81 5.57 -40.17
N GLN A 296 -11.75 4.82 -39.59
CA GLN A 296 -13.07 4.57 -40.18
C GLN A 296 -14.20 4.85 -39.20
N ASN A 297 -15.31 5.40 -39.69
CA ASN A 297 -16.46 5.73 -38.85
C ASN A 297 -17.32 4.50 -38.58
N LEU A 298 -17.89 4.41 -37.37
CA LEU A 298 -18.97 3.49 -37.04
C LEU A 298 -20.30 4.17 -37.34
N ILE A 299 -21.14 3.52 -38.15
CA ILE A 299 -22.51 3.95 -38.43
C ILE A 299 -23.42 3.00 -37.68
N ASP A 300 -24.21 3.52 -36.74
CA ASP A 300 -25.09 2.74 -35.86
C ASP A 300 -24.38 1.55 -35.19
N GLY A 301 -23.16 1.79 -34.69
CA GLY A 301 -22.35 0.79 -34.00
C GLY A 301 -21.76 -0.29 -34.92
N LYS A 302 -21.85 -0.13 -36.25
CA LYS A 302 -21.36 -1.10 -37.22
C LYS A 302 -20.34 -0.48 -38.17
N LEU A 303 -19.33 -1.26 -38.53
CA LEU A 303 -18.34 -0.95 -39.56
C LEU A 303 -17.93 -2.23 -40.28
N LYS A 304 -17.88 -2.18 -41.61
CA LYS A 304 -17.24 -3.19 -42.44
C LYS A 304 -15.99 -2.61 -43.07
N LEU A 305 -14.83 -3.05 -42.60
CA LEU A 305 -13.52 -2.63 -43.05
C LEU A 305 -13.00 -3.59 -44.12
N ASN A 306 -12.52 -3.07 -45.25
CA ASN A 306 -11.83 -3.87 -46.26
C ASN A 306 -10.36 -4.03 -45.88
N VAL A 307 -9.88 -5.27 -45.76
CA VAL A 307 -8.48 -5.61 -45.43
C VAL A 307 -7.78 -6.37 -46.56
N SER A 308 -8.38 -6.45 -47.76
CA SER A 308 -7.82 -7.19 -48.89
C SER A 308 -6.46 -6.66 -49.36
N THR A 309 -6.17 -5.39 -49.08
CA THR A 309 -4.92 -4.72 -49.45
C THR A 309 -3.90 -4.65 -48.31
N TYR A 310 -4.26 -5.15 -47.11
CA TYR A 310 -3.38 -5.13 -45.96
C TYR A 310 -2.33 -6.23 -46.11
N ASN A 311 -1.12 -6.05 -45.58
CA ASN A 311 -0.16 -7.16 -45.54
C ASN A 311 -0.62 -8.22 -44.52
N SER A 312 -0.34 -9.50 -44.79
CA SER A 312 -0.57 -10.57 -43.80
C SER A 312 0.20 -10.28 -42.51
N GLY A 313 -0.48 -10.32 -41.37
CA GLY A 313 0.12 -9.94 -40.10
C GLY A 313 -0.88 -9.60 -39.01
N LEU A 314 -0.34 -9.20 -37.86
CA LEU A 314 -1.12 -8.76 -36.70
C LEU A 314 -1.35 -7.25 -36.78
N TYR A 315 -2.58 -6.83 -36.52
CA TYR A 315 -2.95 -5.42 -36.41
C TYR A 315 -3.61 -5.19 -35.06
N THR A 316 -3.50 -3.97 -34.55
CA THR A 316 -4.24 -3.53 -33.37
C THR A 316 -5.29 -2.52 -33.78
N TYR A 317 -6.40 -2.47 -33.05
CA TYR A 317 -7.44 -1.49 -33.28
C TYR A 317 -7.80 -0.77 -31.98
N SER A 318 -8.29 0.47 -32.11
CA SER A 318 -8.86 1.28 -31.03
C SER A 318 -10.21 1.85 -31.46
N VAL A 319 -11.26 1.60 -30.68
CA VAL A 319 -12.57 2.22 -30.85
C VAL A 319 -12.67 3.46 -29.99
N ILE A 320 -12.99 4.59 -30.60
CA ILE A 320 -12.99 5.91 -29.96
C ILE A 320 -14.40 6.47 -29.88
N GLY A 321 -14.71 7.11 -28.76
CA GLY A 321 -16.01 7.72 -28.48
C GLY A 321 -16.12 9.19 -28.89
N SER A 322 -17.29 9.79 -28.63
CA SER A 322 -17.62 11.18 -28.99
C SER A 322 -16.71 12.25 -28.37
N ASN A 323 -16.09 11.97 -27.22
CA ASN A 323 -15.20 12.92 -26.54
C ASN A 323 -13.72 12.55 -26.74
N ASN A 324 -13.41 11.87 -27.85
CA ASN A 324 -12.09 11.30 -28.16
C ASN A 324 -11.56 10.30 -27.12
N GLN A 325 -12.41 9.76 -26.23
CA GLN A 325 -11.98 8.73 -25.28
C GLN A 325 -11.82 7.37 -25.96
N ASN A 326 -10.81 6.59 -25.56
CA ASN A 326 -10.67 5.21 -26.02
C ASN A 326 -11.67 4.31 -25.26
N LEU A 327 -12.57 3.66 -26.00
CA LEU A 327 -13.63 2.81 -25.48
C LEU A 327 -13.24 1.33 -25.46
N LYS A 328 -12.46 0.89 -26.45
CA LYS A 328 -12.02 -0.51 -26.55
C LYS A 328 -10.79 -0.61 -27.43
N THR A 329 -9.83 -1.42 -27.02
CA THR A 329 -8.71 -1.84 -27.85
C THR A 329 -8.72 -3.34 -28.05
N GLY A 330 -8.23 -3.79 -29.20
CA GLY A 330 -8.08 -5.21 -29.47
C GLY A 330 -7.10 -5.49 -30.59
N LYS A 331 -7.01 -6.76 -30.97
CA LYS A 331 -6.11 -7.24 -32.02
C LYS A 331 -6.86 -8.07 -33.05
N VAL A 332 -6.45 -7.97 -34.30
CA VAL A 332 -6.99 -8.75 -35.43
C VAL A 332 -5.84 -9.24 -36.29
N THR A 333 -6.00 -10.43 -36.84
CA THR A 333 -5.01 -11.04 -37.72
C THR A 333 -5.53 -11.02 -39.15
N VAL A 334 -4.73 -10.48 -40.08
CA VAL A 334 -4.99 -10.55 -41.52
C VAL A 334 -4.16 -11.68 -42.13
N THR A 335 -4.79 -12.54 -42.92
CA THR A 335 -4.14 -13.69 -43.58
C THR A 335 -4.63 -13.78 -45.03
N HIS A 336 -3.75 -13.58 -46.00
CA HIS A 336 -3.99 -13.86 -47.43
C HIS A 336 -3.55 -15.26 -47.85
#